data_AF-A0A970AC54-F1
#
_entry.id   AF-A0A970AC54-F1
#
_cell.length_a   1.000
_cell.length_b   1.000
_cell.length_c   1.000
_cell.angle_alpha   90.00
_cell.angle_beta   90.00
_cell.angle_gamma   90.00
#
_symmetry.space_group_name_H-M   'P 1'
#
loop_
_entity.id
_entity.type
_entity.pdbx_description
1 polymer ?
#
loop_
_entity_poly.entity_id
_entity_poly.type
_entity_poly.pdbx_seq_one_letter_code
_entity_poly.pdbx_strand_id
1 'polypeptide(L)' 'DFIDDLNADSLDIVDLIITLESEYDISIPDEDAQRLKTVGDAVDFIVENAE' A
#
# COMPACT_ATOMS: atom_id res chain seq x y z
N ASP A 1 1.33 -1.54 -12.58
CA ASP A 1 2.06 -1.09 -11.37
C ASP A 1 1.68 0.34 -11.05
N PHE A 2 1.64 0.74 -9.77
CA PHE A 2 1.29 2.11 -9.35
C PHE A 2 2.05 3.19 -10.13
N ILE A 3 3.33 2.93 -10.40
CA ILE A 3 4.21 3.84 -11.16
C ILE A 3 3.78 3.95 -12.63
N ASP A 4 3.41 2.84 -13.27
CA ASP A 4 3.08 2.82 -14.70
C ASP A 4 1.63 3.24 -14.98
N ASP A 5 0.70 2.89 -14.09
CA ASP A 5 -0.74 3.08 -14.30
C ASP A 5 -1.25 4.40 -13.72
N LEU A 6 -0.68 4.86 -12.60
CA LEU A 6 -1.07 6.09 -11.92
C LEU A 6 0.00 7.17 -12.01
N ASN A 7 1.12 6.89 -12.69
CA ASN A 7 2.26 7.80 -12.80
C ASN A 7 2.72 8.31 -11.41
N ALA A 8 2.63 7.41 -10.41
CA ALA A 8 2.94 7.69 -9.02
C ALA A 8 4.46 7.66 -8.81
N ASP A 9 5.00 8.66 -8.11
CA ASP A 9 6.38 8.71 -7.72
C ASP A 9 6.62 7.89 -6.43
N SER A 10 7.88 7.58 -6.11
CA SER A 10 8.21 6.77 -4.93
C SER A 10 7.73 7.38 -3.61
N LEU A 11 7.52 8.71 -3.57
CA LEU A 11 6.92 9.39 -2.40
C LEU A 11 5.41 9.17 -2.32
N ASP A 12 4.71 9.12 -3.46
CA ASP A 12 3.27 8.88 -3.50
C ASP A 12 2.92 7.49 -2.96
N ILE A 13 3.80 6.50 -3.19
CA ILE A 13 3.66 5.15 -2.62
C ILE A 13 3.81 5.16 -1.10
N VAL A 14 4.76 5.93 -0.56
CA VAL A 14 4.97 6.05 0.88
C VAL A 14 3.76 6.70 1.55
N ASP A 15 3.24 7.79 0.96
CA ASP A 15 2.06 8.48 1.47
C ASP A 15 0.80 7.60 1.40
N LEU A 16 0.65 6.79 0.35
CA LEU A 16 -0.43 5.81 0.22
C LEU A 16 -0.39 4.80 1.36
N ILE A 17 0.78 4.22 1.65
CA ILE A 17 0.96 3.23 2.72
C ILE A 17 0.58 3.81 4.07
N ILE A 18 1.09 5.01 4.40
CA ILE A 18 0.79 5.68 5.68
C ILE A 18 -0.71 5.97 5.82
N THR A 19 -1.36 6.35 4.72
CA THR A 19 -2.81 6.59 4.70
C THR A 19 -3.57 5.29 4.94
N LEU A 20 -3.16 4.19 4.32
CA LEU A 20 -3.78 2.87 4.52
C LEU A 20 -3.60 2.37 5.96
N GLU A 21 -2.40 2.52 6.54
CA GLU A 21 -2.13 2.20 7.94
C GLU A 21 -3.08 2.96 8.88
N SER A 22 -3.24 4.27 8.67
CA SER A 22 -4.09 5.10 9.52
C SER A 22 -5.59 4.88 9.29
N GLU A 23 -6.04 4.61 8.06
CA GLU A 23 -7.47 4.45 7.75
C GLU A 23 -8.02 3.11 8.21
N TYR A 24 -7.20 2.05 8.15
CA TYR A 24 -7.60 0.69 8.54
C TYR A 24 -7.03 0.23 9.89
N ASP A 25 -6.29 1.10 10.60
CA ASP A 25 -5.58 0.79 11.86
C ASP A 25 -4.67 -0.46 11.74
N ILE A 26 -4.05 -0.63 10.57
CA ILE A 26 -3.13 -1.73 10.25
C ILE A 26 -1.68 -1.23 10.31
N SER A 27 -0.73 -2.15 10.45
CA SER A 27 0.70 -1.84 10.34
C SER A 27 1.31 -2.62 9.19
N ILE A 28 1.92 -1.90 8.25
CA ILE A 28 2.53 -2.45 7.03
C ILE A 28 4.04 -2.39 7.19
N PRO A 29 4.73 -3.50 7.46
CA PRO A 29 6.18 -3.50 7.56
C PRO A 29 6.84 -3.19 6.20
N ASP A 30 8.03 -2.57 6.24
CA ASP A 30 8.78 -2.17 5.03
C ASP A 30 8.97 -3.32 4.01
N GLU A 31 9.10 -4.56 4.49
CA GLU A 31 9.24 -5.74 3.62
C GLU A 31 7.98 -6.03 2.81
N ASP A 32 6.80 -5.82 3.39
CA ASP A 32 5.51 -5.99 2.72
C ASP A 32 5.16 -4.76 1.87
N ALA A 33 5.50 -3.56 2.35
CA ALA A 33 5.42 -2.32 1.59
C ALA A 33 6.15 -2.40 0.24
N GLN A 34 7.33 -3.03 0.19
CA GLN A 34 8.08 -3.25 -1.06
C GLN A 34 7.39 -4.21 -2.03
N ARG A 35 6.46 -5.03 -1.54
CA ARG A 35 5.67 -5.98 -2.33
C ARG A 35 4.36 -5.37 -2.83
N LEU A 36 3.88 -4.29 -2.20
CA LEU A 36 2.72 -3.51 -2.62
C LEU A 36 3.02 -2.69 -3.88
N LYS A 37 2.90 -3.33 -5.06
CA LYS A 37 3.20 -2.69 -6.35
C LYS A 37 1.96 -2.38 -7.18
N THR A 38 0.85 -3.02 -6.86
CA THR A 38 -0.43 -2.82 -7.52
C THR A 38 -1.54 -2.53 -6.54
N VAL A 39 -2.63 -1.95 -7.05
CA VAL A 39 -3.87 -1.77 -6.26
C VAL A 39 -4.39 -3.14 -5.76
N GLY A 40 -4.20 -4.21 -6.54
CA GLY A 40 -4.57 -5.56 -6.14
C GLY A 40 -3.82 -6.00 -4.89
N ASP A 41 -2.49 -5.85 -4.87
CA ASP A 41 -1.67 -6.21 -3.72
C ASP A 41 -2.09 -5.43 -2.47
N ALA A 42 -2.41 -4.13 -2.61
CA ALA A 42 -2.86 -3.29 -1.51
C ALA A 42 -4.22 -3.74 -0.96
N VAL A 43 -5.18 -4.03 -1.86
CA VAL A 43 -6.49 -4.52 -1.46
C VAL A 43 -6.39 -5.89 -0.79
N ASP A 44 -5.61 -6.80 -1.35
CA ASP A 44 -5.41 -8.14 -0.79
C ASP A 44 -4.77 -8.05 0.61
N PHE A 45 -3.76 -7.20 0.77
CA PHE A 45 -3.12 -6.97 2.07
C PHE A 45 -4.11 -6.43 3.11
N ILE A 46 -4.93 -5.43 2.74
CA ILE A 46 -5.94 -4.87 3.64
C ILE A 46 -6.99 -5.93 4.00
N VAL A 47 -7.46 -6.72 3.04
CA VAL A 47 -8.48 -7.76 3.29
C VAL A 47 -7.94 -8.87 4.21
N GLU A 48 -6.65 -9.20 4.12
CA GLU A 48 -6.03 -10.20 4.99
C GLU A 48 -5.72 -9.69 6.41
N ASN A 49 -5.52 -8.37 6.59
CA ASN A 49 -5.00 -7.80 7.84
C ASN A 49 -5.94 -6.80 8.54
N ALA A 50 -6.98 -6.29 7.88
CA ALA A 50 -8.00 -5.45 8.50
C ALA A 50 -9.05 -6.32 9.21
N GLU A 51 -9.28 -6.06 10.51
CA GLU A 51 -10.37 -6.65 11.30
C GLU A 51 -11.71 -5.95 11.10
#